data_AF-A0A971N705-F1
#
_entry.id   AF-A0A971N705-F1
#
_cell.length_a   1.000
_cell.length_b   1.000
_cell.length_c   1.000
_cell.angle_alpha   90.00
_cell.angle_beta   90.00
_cell.angle_gamma   90.00
#
_symmetry.space_group_name_H-M   'P 1'
#
loop_
_entity.id
_entity.type
_entity.pdbx_description
1 polymer ?
#
loop_
_entity_poly.entity_id
_entity_poly.type
_entity_poly.pdbx_seq_one_letter_code
_entity_poly.pdbx_strand_id
1 'polypeptide(L)'
;MAGKRKSPWLDPNKEGRAKGRRAKRYCARCGNTVRQVRILKAYNLCEFCVKEMIRKKERDWVCLGCGRFAPAEVKVGKGYCRSCLCPACGRPDPASVPKFGLCRVCAENTGVFCRRCGKEAPAQVRKNRGFCDLCVRREATADKP
;
A
#
# COMPACT_ATOMS: atom_id res chain seq x y z
N MET A 1 15.16 -17.04 17.28
CA MET A 1 15.72 -16.95 15.91
C MET A 1 14.59 -16.67 14.92
N ALA A 2 14.51 -15.45 14.38
CA ALA A 2 13.53 -15.15 13.33
C ALA A 2 13.93 -15.92 12.06
N GLY A 3 13.27 -17.07 11.81
CA GLY A 3 13.54 -17.90 10.64
C GLY A 3 13.49 -17.06 9.38
N LYS A 4 14.54 -17.15 8.53
CA LYS A 4 14.64 -16.41 7.25
C LYS A 4 13.31 -16.51 6.50
N ARG A 5 12.57 -15.40 6.41
CA ARG A 5 11.29 -15.33 5.69
C ARG A 5 11.53 -15.84 4.27
N LYS A 6 10.90 -16.96 3.92
CA LYS A 6 11.06 -17.56 2.59
C LYS A 6 10.54 -16.57 1.55
N SER A 7 11.33 -16.30 0.51
CA SER A 7 10.94 -15.43 -0.60
C SER A 7 9.57 -15.84 -1.15
N PRO A 8 8.65 -14.89 -1.43
CA PRO A 8 7.34 -15.19 -1.99
C PRO A 8 7.43 -15.64 -3.46
N TRP A 9 8.57 -15.44 -4.10
CA TRP A 9 8.86 -15.86 -5.47
C TRP A 9 9.63 -17.18 -5.49
N LEU A 10 9.27 -18.05 -6.43
CA LEU A 10 10.10 -19.16 -6.88
C LEU A 10 11.18 -18.62 -7.81
N ASP A 11 12.40 -19.10 -7.65
CA ASP A 11 13.57 -18.67 -8.40
C ASP A 11 13.90 -19.69 -9.51
N PRO A 12 14.07 -19.26 -10.76
CA PRO A 12 14.50 -20.14 -11.84
C PRO A 12 15.78 -20.92 -11.56
N ASN A 13 16.74 -20.29 -10.91
CA ASN A 13 18.06 -20.88 -10.68
C ASN A 13 18.03 -21.96 -9.59
N LYS A 14 17.08 -21.89 -8.67
CA LYS A 14 16.93 -22.85 -7.56
C LYS A 14 15.84 -23.87 -7.85
N GLU A 15 14.62 -23.40 -8.10
CA GLU A 15 13.45 -24.26 -8.24
C GLU A 15 13.18 -24.70 -9.68
N GLY A 16 13.66 -23.96 -10.70
CA GLY A 16 13.50 -24.34 -12.11
C GLY A 16 14.37 -25.51 -12.56
N ARG A 17 15.53 -25.70 -11.90
CA ARG A 17 16.47 -26.80 -12.18
C ARG A 17 16.12 -28.12 -11.48
N ALA A 18 15.20 -28.10 -10.51
CA ALA A 18 14.76 -29.31 -9.81
C ALA A 18 13.89 -30.20 -10.73
N LYS A 19 13.77 -31.51 -10.44
CA LYS A 19 12.90 -32.43 -11.21
C LYS A 19 11.48 -32.60 -10.62
N GLY A 20 11.10 -31.78 -9.64
CA GLY A 20 9.85 -31.93 -8.87
C GLY A 20 8.68 -31.02 -9.28
N ARG A 21 7.55 -31.12 -8.54
CA ARG A 21 6.33 -30.31 -8.75
C ARG A 21 6.60 -28.81 -8.86
N ARG A 22 7.57 -28.29 -8.10
CA ARG A 22 7.93 -26.86 -8.12
C ARG A 22 8.56 -26.42 -9.44
N ALA A 23 9.31 -27.28 -10.12
CA ALA A 23 9.94 -26.98 -11.40
C ALA A 23 8.96 -26.97 -12.58
N LYS A 24 7.79 -27.60 -12.40
CA LYS A 24 6.69 -27.62 -13.36
C LYS A 24 5.71 -26.46 -13.17
N ARG A 25 5.95 -25.56 -12.21
CA ARG A 25 5.07 -24.39 -12.04
C ARG A 25 5.21 -23.44 -13.21
N TYR A 26 4.08 -22.86 -13.59
CA TYR A 26 3.96 -21.90 -14.68
C TYR A 26 3.05 -20.74 -14.27
N CYS A 27 3.12 -19.67 -15.05
CA CYS A 27 2.24 -18.52 -14.93
C CYS A 27 0.84 -18.87 -15.43
N ALA A 28 -0.18 -18.71 -14.59
CA ALA A 28 -1.57 -18.95 -14.94
C ALA A 28 -2.11 -18.00 -16.02
N ARG A 29 -1.44 -16.86 -16.27
CA ARG A 29 -1.87 -15.85 -17.25
C ARG A 29 -1.20 -16.00 -18.62
N CYS A 30 0.10 -16.29 -18.66
CA CYS A 30 0.87 -16.32 -19.90
C CYS A 30 1.60 -17.64 -20.18
N GLY A 31 1.51 -18.63 -19.29
CA GLY A 31 2.17 -19.93 -19.46
C GLY A 31 3.67 -19.97 -19.18
N ASN A 32 4.35 -18.83 -18.98
CA ASN A 32 5.78 -18.81 -18.67
C ASN A 32 6.12 -19.71 -17.48
N THR A 33 7.15 -20.53 -17.65
CA THR A 33 7.54 -21.52 -16.63
C THR A 33 8.50 -20.92 -15.61
N VAL A 34 8.59 -21.55 -14.43
CA VAL A 34 9.59 -21.19 -13.42
C VAL A 34 11.03 -21.31 -13.93
N ARG A 35 11.27 -22.09 -15.00
CA ARG A 35 12.59 -22.18 -15.65
C ARG A 35 12.99 -20.91 -16.36
N GLN A 36 12.01 -20.14 -16.85
CA GLN A 36 12.24 -18.92 -17.62
C GLN A 36 12.20 -17.68 -16.73
N VAL A 37 11.28 -17.64 -15.77
CA VAL A 37 11.02 -16.44 -14.97
C VAL A 37 10.58 -16.78 -13.56
N ARG A 38 10.79 -15.85 -12.62
CA ARG A 38 10.30 -15.98 -11.26
C ARG A 38 8.77 -16.07 -11.23
N ILE A 39 8.25 -17.02 -10.46
CA ILE A 39 6.80 -17.24 -10.30
C ILE A 39 6.39 -16.94 -8.85
N LEU A 40 5.39 -16.07 -8.68
CA LEU A 40 4.80 -15.72 -7.40
C LEU A 40 4.04 -16.92 -6.83
N LYS A 41 4.39 -17.31 -5.60
CA LYS A 41 3.93 -18.58 -5.03
C LYS A 41 2.42 -18.65 -4.81
N ALA A 42 1.84 -17.55 -4.34
CA ALA A 42 0.45 -17.48 -3.93
C ALA A 42 -0.54 -17.53 -5.10
N TYR A 43 -0.18 -16.95 -6.25
CA TYR A 43 -1.11 -16.74 -7.36
C TYR A 43 -0.68 -17.41 -8.67
N ASN A 44 0.48 -18.08 -8.69
CA ASN A 44 1.07 -18.65 -9.90
C ASN A 44 1.17 -17.60 -11.02
N LEU A 45 1.72 -16.42 -10.72
CA LEU A 45 1.90 -15.35 -11.69
C LEU A 45 3.38 -15.08 -11.88
N CYS A 46 3.83 -14.89 -13.12
CA CYS A 46 5.20 -14.49 -13.37
C CYS A 46 5.45 -13.03 -13.03
N GLU A 47 6.71 -12.69 -12.81
CA GLU A 47 7.14 -11.33 -12.51
C GLU A 47 6.70 -10.32 -13.59
N PHE A 48 6.76 -10.70 -14.88
CA PHE A 48 6.34 -9.85 -15.98
C PHE A 48 4.85 -9.53 -15.94
N CYS A 49 3.98 -10.54 -15.79
CA CYS A 49 2.55 -10.31 -15.67
C CYS A 49 2.22 -9.45 -14.45
N VAL A 50 2.90 -9.66 -13.32
CA VAL A 50 2.71 -8.83 -12.11
C VAL A 50 3.12 -7.38 -12.37
N LYS A 51 4.26 -7.14 -13.02
CA LYS A 51 4.69 -5.78 -13.40
C LYS A 51 3.71 -5.12 -14.37
N GLU A 52 3.20 -5.86 -15.33
CA GLU A 52 2.21 -5.37 -16.29
C GLU A 52 0.90 -4.98 -15.59
N MET A 53 0.41 -5.80 -14.66
CA MET A 53 -0.77 -5.50 -13.85
C MET A 53 -0.58 -4.22 -13.03
N ILE A 54 0.59 -4.06 -12.40
CA ILE A 54 0.95 -2.85 -11.65
C ILE A 54 0.93 -1.63 -12.56
N ARG A 55 1.56 -1.73 -13.74
CA ARG A 55 1.61 -0.63 -14.71
C ARG A 55 0.23 -0.24 -15.22
N LYS A 56 -0.64 -1.22 -15.49
CA LYS A 56 -2.03 -0.99 -15.93
C LYS A 56 -2.98 -0.65 -14.78
N LYS A 57 -2.53 -0.70 -13.52
CA LYS A 57 -3.37 -0.58 -12.31
C LYS A 57 -4.65 -1.43 -12.39
N GLU A 58 -4.48 -2.71 -12.69
CA GLU A 58 -5.61 -3.63 -12.82
C GLU A 58 -6.38 -3.74 -11.48
N ARG A 59 -7.64 -3.29 -11.45
CA ARG A 59 -8.43 -3.02 -10.23
C ARG A 59 -8.48 -4.19 -9.25
N ASP A 60 -8.56 -5.43 -9.75
CA ASP A 60 -8.71 -6.63 -8.91
C ASP A 60 -7.39 -7.18 -8.35
N TRP A 61 -6.26 -6.59 -8.78
CA TRP A 61 -4.92 -7.03 -8.40
C TRP A 61 -4.11 -5.94 -7.72
N VAL A 62 -4.35 -4.68 -8.09
CA VAL A 62 -3.50 -3.54 -7.76
C VAL A 62 -4.33 -2.43 -7.17
N CYS A 63 -3.83 -1.84 -6.08
CA CYS A 63 -4.46 -0.70 -5.46
C CYS A 63 -4.43 0.50 -6.41
N LEU A 64 -5.59 1.05 -6.75
CA LEU A 64 -5.72 2.21 -7.64
C LEU A 64 -5.01 3.45 -7.09
N GLY A 65 -5.02 3.61 -5.76
CA GLY A 65 -4.36 4.71 -5.06
C GLY A 65 -2.84 4.61 -5.09
N CYS A 66 -2.27 3.64 -4.36
CA CYS A 66 -0.82 3.55 -4.16
C CYS A 66 -0.08 2.67 -5.18
N GLY A 67 -0.77 1.99 -6.10
CA GLY A 67 -0.15 1.11 -7.09
C GLY A 67 0.42 -0.19 -6.52
N ARG A 68 0.16 -0.50 -5.24
CA ARG A 68 0.62 -1.73 -4.59
C ARG A 68 -0.13 -2.94 -5.13
N PHE A 69 0.60 -4.00 -5.47
CA PHE A 69 0.02 -5.31 -5.77
C PHE A 69 -0.49 -5.96 -4.48
N ALA A 70 -1.81 -5.98 -4.32
CA ALA A 70 -2.48 -6.46 -3.11
C ALA A 70 -3.84 -7.11 -3.42
N PRO A 71 -3.89 -8.17 -4.25
CA PRO A 71 -5.13 -8.77 -4.77
C PRO A 71 -6.15 -9.13 -3.68
N ALA A 72 -5.71 -9.71 -2.56
CA ALA A 72 -6.60 -10.05 -1.47
C ALA A 72 -7.25 -8.82 -0.82
N GLU A 73 -6.51 -7.72 -0.71
CA GLU A 73 -7.01 -6.49 -0.09
C GLU A 73 -7.91 -5.71 -1.03
N VAL A 74 -7.52 -5.56 -2.31
CA VAL A 74 -8.26 -4.75 -3.29
C VAL A 74 -9.59 -5.38 -3.67
N LYS A 75 -9.71 -6.72 -3.66
CA LYS A 75 -11.00 -7.40 -3.88
C LYS A 75 -12.02 -7.04 -2.81
N VAL A 76 -11.61 -7.02 -1.54
CA VAL A 76 -12.48 -6.61 -0.42
C VAL A 76 -12.69 -5.10 -0.45
N GLY A 77 -11.64 -4.35 -0.74
CA GLY A 77 -11.58 -2.89 -0.75
C GLY A 77 -12.06 -2.22 -2.04
N LYS A 78 -12.79 -2.94 -2.91
CA LYS A 78 -13.35 -2.44 -4.18
C LYS A 78 -12.34 -1.74 -5.12
N GLY A 79 -11.08 -2.14 -5.08
CA GLY A 79 -9.97 -1.58 -5.87
C GLY A 79 -8.89 -0.86 -5.05
N TYR A 80 -9.01 -0.80 -3.72
CA TYR A 80 -8.05 -0.14 -2.84
C TYR A 80 -7.52 -1.09 -1.77
N CYS A 81 -6.22 -0.99 -1.47
CA CYS A 81 -5.61 -1.71 -0.35
C CYS A 81 -6.03 -1.10 1.00
N ARG A 82 -5.85 -1.84 2.09
CA ARG A 82 -6.23 -1.40 3.44
C ARG A 82 -5.57 -0.10 3.85
N SER A 83 -4.33 0.14 3.42
CA SER A 83 -3.58 1.37 3.70
C SER A 83 -4.09 2.60 2.94
N CYS A 84 -5.01 2.45 1.99
CA CYS A 84 -5.63 3.56 1.26
C CYS A 84 -7.11 3.76 1.64
N LEU A 85 -7.66 2.86 2.47
CA LEU A 85 -9.04 2.94 2.93
C LEU A 85 -9.05 3.49 4.35
N CYS A 86 -9.95 4.44 4.61
CA CYS A 86 -10.17 4.93 5.96
C CYS A 86 -10.72 3.79 6.83
N PRO A 87 -10.06 3.43 7.95
CA PRO A 87 -10.55 2.37 8.82
C PRO A 87 -11.87 2.73 9.51
N ALA A 88 -12.16 4.03 9.69
CA ALA A 88 -13.39 4.48 10.35
C ALA A 88 -14.62 4.45 9.43
N CYS A 89 -14.50 4.88 8.17
CA CYS A 89 -15.65 5.03 7.27
C CYS A 89 -15.57 4.19 6.00
N GLY A 90 -14.48 3.44 5.79
CA GLY A 90 -14.27 2.60 4.61
C GLY A 90 -14.05 3.36 3.30
N ARG A 91 -14.03 4.71 3.31
CA ARG A 91 -13.84 5.50 2.09
C ARG A 91 -12.37 5.50 1.64
N PRO A 92 -12.10 5.41 0.33
CA PRO A 92 -10.75 5.52 -0.20
C PRO A 92 -10.26 6.96 -0.11
N ASP A 93 -9.11 7.15 0.53
CA ASP A 93 -8.39 8.43 0.55
C ASP A 93 -6.88 8.14 0.61
N PRO A 94 -6.28 7.78 -0.54
CA PRO A 94 -4.87 7.36 -0.58
C PRO A 94 -3.89 8.49 -0.25
N ALA A 95 -4.32 9.75 -0.27
CA ALA A 95 -3.48 10.90 0.07
C ALA A 95 -3.42 11.15 1.58
N SER A 96 -4.54 10.97 2.27
CA SER A 96 -4.68 11.30 3.70
C SER A 96 -4.47 10.08 4.60
N VAL A 97 -4.97 8.90 4.25
CA VAL A 97 -4.90 7.71 5.12
C VAL A 97 -3.45 7.35 5.51
N PRO A 98 -2.45 7.38 4.61
CA PRO A 98 -1.06 7.11 5.01
C PRO A 98 -0.46 8.18 5.92
N LYS A 99 -1.01 9.41 5.94
CA LYS A 99 -0.50 10.53 6.74
C LYS A 99 -1.16 10.62 8.11
N PHE A 100 -2.48 10.47 8.16
CA PHE A 100 -3.30 10.70 9.36
C PHE A 100 -3.85 9.39 9.95
N GLY A 101 -3.67 8.24 9.28
CA GLY A 101 -4.35 6.98 9.64
C GLY A 101 -5.84 6.95 9.31
N LEU A 102 -6.42 8.07 8.86
CA LEU A 102 -7.83 8.28 8.54
C LEU A 102 -7.97 9.05 7.22
N CYS A 103 -9.13 8.98 6.58
CA CYS A 103 -9.45 9.94 5.52
C CYS A 103 -9.56 11.36 6.09
N ARG A 104 -9.41 12.35 5.23
CA ARG A 104 -9.44 13.77 5.63
C ARG A 104 -10.66 14.13 6.47
N VAL A 105 -11.84 13.71 6.04
CA VAL A 105 -13.11 14.00 6.75
C VAL A 105 -13.11 13.42 8.16
N CYS A 106 -12.70 12.15 8.32
CA CYS A 106 -12.65 11.53 9.64
C CYS A 106 -11.55 12.14 10.52
N ALA A 107 -10.39 12.48 9.94
CA ALA A 107 -9.31 13.15 10.67
C ALA A 107 -9.75 14.53 11.19
N GLU A 108 -10.45 15.31 10.36
CA GLU A 108 -11.00 16.62 10.72
C GLU A 108 -12.07 16.52 11.81
N ASN A 109 -12.97 15.53 11.72
CA ASN A 109 -14.00 15.29 12.73
C ASN A 109 -13.44 14.83 14.08
N THR A 110 -12.36 14.04 14.07
CA THR A 110 -11.74 13.56 15.31
C THR A 110 -11.05 14.71 16.06
N GLY A 111 -10.51 15.70 15.33
CA GLY A 111 -9.88 16.88 15.93
C GLY A 111 -8.57 16.59 16.69
N VAL A 112 -7.92 15.47 16.38
CA VAL A 112 -6.68 15.02 17.07
C VAL A 112 -5.42 15.35 16.25
N PHE A 113 -5.55 15.41 14.92
CA PHE A 113 -4.43 15.59 14.01
C PHE A 113 -4.31 17.04 13.56
N CYS A 114 -3.08 17.54 13.44
CA CYS A 114 -2.81 18.82 12.82
C CYS A 114 -3.22 18.79 11.34
N ARG A 115 -4.12 19.69 10.92
CA ARG A 115 -4.66 19.76 9.55
C ARG A 115 -3.60 20.00 8.48
N ARG A 116 -2.45 20.56 8.86
CA ARG A 116 -1.35 20.89 7.91
C ARG A 116 -0.31 19.79 7.78
N CYS A 117 0.22 19.30 8.89
CA CYS A 117 1.32 18.32 8.87
C CYS A 117 0.91 16.89 9.23
N GLY A 118 -0.30 16.68 9.73
CA GLY A 118 -0.82 15.37 10.14
C GLY A 118 -0.23 14.79 11.40
N LYS A 119 0.61 15.54 12.12
CA LYS A 119 1.08 15.15 13.45
C LYS A 119 -0.09 15.04 14.42
N GLU A 120 -0.16 13.93 15.13
CA GLU A 120 -1.08 13.73 16.24
C GLU A 120 -0.71 14.69 17.38
N ALA A 121 -1.61 15.60 17.73
CA ALA A 121 -1.37 16.62 18.74
C ALA A 121 -2.70 17.16 19.32
N PRO A 122 -3.50 16.33 20.00
CA PRO A 122 -4.87 16.68 20.40
C PRO A 122 -4.95 17.97 21.24
N ALA A 123 -4.04 18.16 22.20
CA ALA A 123 -4.02 19.36 23.03
C ALA A 123 -3.70 20.63 22.21
N GLN A 124 -2.73 20.55 21.30
CA GLN A 124 -2.32 21.68 20.45
C GLN A 124 -3.38 22.01 19.42
N VAL A 125 -3.96 20.99 18.79
CA VAL A 125 -5.01 21.13 17.77
C VAL A 125 -6.26 21.77 18.36
N ARG A 126 -6.65 21.41 19.60
CA ARG A 126 -7.74 22.07 20.33
C ARG A 126 -7.41 23.54 20.62
N LYS A 127 -6.20 23.82 21.10
CA LYS A 127 -5.75 25.20 21.41
C LYS A 127 -5.67 26.07 20.16
N ASN A 128 -5.17 25.54 19.05
CA ASN A 128 -4.83 26.28 17.84
C ASN A 128 -5.79 25.99 16.67
N ARG A 129 -7.08 25.75 16.96
CA ARG A 129 -8.16 25.61 15.94
C ARG A 129 -7.87 24.63 14.80
N GLY A 130 -7.15 23.54 15.06
CA GLY A 130 -6.83 22.54 14.03
C GLY A 130 -5.34 22.35 13.76
N PHE A 131 -4.43 23.12 14.37
CA PHE A 131 -3.00 23.12 14.02
C PHE A 131 -2.08 22.77 15.20
N CYS A 132 -0.91 22.21 14.91
CA CYS A 132 0.14 22.04 15.93
C CYS A 132 0.96 23.33 16.09
N ASP A 133 1.62 23.47 17.23
CA ASP A 133 2.39 24.69 17.56
C ASP A 133 3.47 25.00 16.51
N LEU A 134 4.09 23.96 15.93
CA LEU A 134 5.10 24.12 14.89
C LEU A 134 4.52 24.72 13.60
N CYS A 135 3.31 24.34 13.22
CA CYS A 135 2.67 24.87 12.02
C CYS A 135 2.22 26.31 12.22
N VAL A 136 1.65 26.63 13.38
CA VAL A 136 1.25 28.01 13.73
C VAL A 136 2.45 28.94 13.77
N ARG A 137 3.56 28.52 14.41
CA ARG A 137 4.79 29.33 14.46
C ARG A 137 5.35 29.60 13.07
N ARG A 138 5.32 28.62 12.16
CA ARG A 138 5.80 28.79 10.78
C ARG A 138 4.96 29.77 9.97
N GLU A 139 3.64 29.79 10.17
CA GLU A 139 2.75 30.81 9.58
C GLU A 139 3.10 32.21 10.11
N ALA A 140 3.23 32.36 11.43
CA ALA A 140 3.56 33.64 12.05
C ALA A 140 4.93 34.21 11.62
N THR A 141 5.90 33.36 11.26
CA THR A 141 7.20 33.79 10.73
C THR A 141 7.18 34.08 9.23
N ALA A 142 6.22 33.54 8.48
CA ALA A 142 6.10 33.74 7.04
C ALA A 142 5.40 35.07 6.67
N ASP A 143 4.63 35.65 7.60
CA ASP A 143 3.96 36.95 7.45
C ASP A 143 4.80 38.14 7.95
N LYS A 144 6.07 37.93 8.35
CA LYS A 144 6.99 39.03 8.64
C LYS A 144 7.74 39.41 7.35
N PRO A 145 7.57 40.65 6.82
CA PRO A 145 8.31 41.12 5.65
C PRO A 145 9.81 41.19 5.91
#